data_AF-A0A5D0VDJ1-F1
#
_entry.id   AF-A0A5D0VDJ1-F1
#
_cell.length_a   1.000
_cell.length_b   1.000
_cell.length_c   1.000
_cell.angle_alpha   90.00
_cell.angle_beta   90.00
_cell.angle_gamma   90.00
#
_symmetry.space_group_name_H-M   'P 1'
#
loop_
_entity.id
_entity.type
_entity.pdbx_description
1 polymer ?
#
loop_
_entity_poly.entity_id
_entity_poly.type
_entity_poly.pdbx_seq_one_letter_code
_entity_poly.pdbx_strand_id
1 'polypeptide(L)'
;SGATVATAGPGGALLSYALIGLMVYFLMTSLGEMAAYMPVSSSFCTYGSRFVEDGFGFALGWNYWYNWAVTIAAELVAAQLVMSFWFPEVPGIYWSAIFLGIMFGLNVISARGFGESEFWFALIKVVTVVI
;
A
#
# COMPACT_ATOMS: atom_id res chain seq x y z
N SER A 1 12.20 -6.38 -6.37
CA SER A 1 12.92 -7.19 -5.37
C SER A 1 13.95 -8.07 -6.04
N GLY A 2 15.09 -8.35 -5.39
CA GLY A 2 16.18 -9.17 -5.97
C GLY A 2 15.73 -10.56 -6.43
N ALA A 3 14.73 -11.15 -5.76
CA ALA A 3 14.10 -12.41 -6.17
C ALA A 3 13.45 -12.35 -7.56
N THR A 4 12.81 -11.24 -7.92
CA THR A 4 12.14 -11.08 -9.23
C THR A 4 13.14 -11.01 -10.39
N VAL A 5 14.29 -10.39 -10.16
CA VAL A 5 15.38 -10.34 -11.15
C VAL A 5 16.04 -11.72 -11.28
N ALA A 6 16.18 -12.45 -10.18
CA ALA A 6 16.74 -13.80 -10.18
C ALA A 6 15.85 -14.83 -10.91
N THR A 7 14.52 -14.70 -10.86
CA THR A 7 13.60 -15.65 -11.51
C THR A 7 13.21 -15.27 -12.94
N ALA A 8 13.06 -13.98 -13.26
CA ALA A 8 12.58 -13.52 -14.58
C ALA A 8 13.70 -13.01 -15.50
N GLY A 9 14.92 -12.84 -14.98
CA GLY A 9 16.03 -12.20 -15.68
C GLY A 9 15.86 -10.67 -15.81
N PRO A 10 16.94 -9.93 -16.09
CA PRO A 10 16.93 -8.46 -16.16
C PRO A 10 16.01 -7.94 -17.27
N GLY A 11 15.93 -8.63 -18.42
CA GLY A 11 15.02 -8.27 -19.51
C GLY A 11 13.55 -8.52 -19.18
N GLY A 12 13.22 -9.64 -18.53
CA GLY A 12 11.84 -9.95 -18.11
C GLY A 12 11.34 -9.03 -17.00
N ALA A 13 12.23 -8.65 -16.07
CA ALA A 13 11.92 -7.67 -15.03
C ALA A 13 11.64 -6.27 -15.63
N LEU A 14 12.42 -5.83 -16.61
CA LEU A 14 12.19 -4.54 -17.29
C LEU A 14 10.90 -4.55 -18.12
N LEU A 15 10.64 -5.63 -18.87
CA LEU A 15 9.43 -5.73 -19.69
C LEU A 15 8.17 -5.77 -18.82
N SER A 16 8.16 -6.58 -17.76
CA SER A 16 7.03 -6.64 -16.83
C SER A 16 6.79 -5.29 -16.14
N TYR A 17 7.85 -4.60 -15.74
CA TYR A 17 7.75 -3.26 -15.17
C TYR A 17 7.15 -2.26 -16.17
N ALA A 18 7.60 -2.26 -17.42
CA ALA A 18 7.09 -1.37 -18.46
C ALA A 18 5.61 -1.64 -18.78
N LEU A 19 5.22 -2.91 -18.91
CA LEU A 19 3.84 -3.30 -19.22
C LEU A 19 2.87 -2.94 -18.08
N ILE A 20 3.23 -3.27 -16.84
CA ILE A 20 2.41 -2.93 -15.67
C ILE A 20 2.35 -1.41 -15.51
N GLY A 21 3.48 -0.71 -15.70
CA GLY A 21 3.54 0.75 -15.64
C GLY A 21 2.61 1.40 -16.66
N LEU A 22 2.59 0.92 -17.91
CA LEU A 22 1.71 1.42 -18.95
C LEU A 22 0.22 1.18 -18.62
N MET A 23 -0.11 -0.01 -18.12
CA MET A 23 -1.47 -0.34 -17.70
C MET A 23 -1.94 0.58 -16.56
N VAL A 24 -1.09 0.79 -15.54
CA VAL A 24 -1.39 1.68 -14.41
C VAL A 24 -1.51 3.12 -14.86
N TYR A 25 -0.71 3.56 -15.83
CA TYR A 25 -0.81 4.90 -16.41
C TYR A 25 -2.20 5.15 -17.00
N PHE A 26 -2.68 4.27 -17.89
CA PHE A 26 -4.02 4.40 -18.47
C PHE A 26 -5.13 4.38 -17.41
N LEU A 27 -4.99 3.50 -16.41
CA LEU A 27 -5.96 3.40 -15.32
C LEU A 27 -6.04 4.70 -14.51
N MET A 28 -4.90 5.29 -14.16
CA MET A 28 -4.85 6.54 -13.40
C MET A 28 -5.34 7.74 -14.21
N THR A 29 -5.02 7.81 -15.51
CA THR A 29 -5.53 8.88 -16.39
C THR A 29 -7.05 8.81 -16.50
N SER A 30 -7.63 7.63 -16.73
CA SER A 30 -9.09 7.46 -16.78
C SER A 30 -9.77 7.82 -15.46
N LEU A 31 -9.19 7.39 -14.33
CA LEU A 31 -9.69 7.75 -13.00
C LEU A 31 -9.62 9.27 -12.76
N GLY A 32 -8.56 9.92 -13.23
CA GLY A 32 -8.40 11.37 -13.16
C GLY A 32 -9.46 12.13 -13.95
N GLU A 33 -9.80 11.66 -15.16
CA GLU A 33 -10.89 12.24 -15.96
C GLU A 33 -12.25 12.08 -15.26
N MET A 34 -12.52 10.91 -14.67
CA MET A 34 -13.74 10.67 -13.89
C MET A 34 -13.83 11.57 -12.66
N ALA A 35 -12.71 11.77 -11.95
CA ALA A 35 -12.65 12.65 -10.77
C ALA A 35 -12.79 14.13 -11.13
N ALA A 36 -12.26 14.57 -12.28
CA ALA A 36 -12.43 15.93 -12.77
C ALA A 36 -13.87 16.20 -13.24
N TYR A 37 -14.52 15.20 -13.84
CA TYR A 37 -15.91 15.28 -14.28
C TYR A 37 -16.91 15.29 -13.12
N MET A 38 -16.67 14.47 -12.09
CA MET A 38 -17.51 14.38 -10.90
C MET A 38 -16.64 14.48 -9.64
N PRO A 39 -16.39 15.70 -9.14
CA PRO A 39 -15.57 15.90 -7.95
C PRO A 39 -16.37 15.56 -6.69
N VAL A 40 -16.56 14.26 -6.45
CA VAL A 40 -17.09 13.74 -5.19
C VAL A 40 -15.92 13.40 -4.28
N SER A 41 -16.02 13.77 -3.01
CA SER A 41 -15.10 13.33 -1.94
C SER A 41 -15.27 11.84 -1.58
N SER A 42 -15.93 11.08 -2.45
CA SER A 42 -16.26 9.69 -2.25
C SER A 42 -15.15 8.79 -2.80
N SER A 43 -15.07 7.55 -2.30
CA SER A 43 -14.04 6.59 -2.70
C SER A 43 -14.12 6.24 -4.20
N PHE A 44 -13.03 5.75 -4.78
CA PHE A 44 -13.01 5.28 -6.17
C PHE A 44 -14.04 4.16 -6.45
N CYS A 45 -14.49 3.47 -5.39
CA CYS A 45 -15.59 2.50 -5.47
C CYS A 45 -16.90 3.14 -5.96
N THR A 46 -17.12 4.43 -5.64
CA THR A 46 -18.29 5.22 -6.06
C THR A 46 -18.29 5.47 -7.56
N TYR A 47 -17.11 5.69 -8.16
CA TYR A 47 -16.97 5.75 -9.63
C TYR A 47 -17.28 4.38 -10.25
N GLY A 48 -16.79 3.30 -9.64
CA GLY A 48 -17.10 1.92 -10.07
C GLY A 48 -18.59 1.59 -10.06
N SER A 49 -19.32 1.96 -9.00
CA SER A 49 -20.77 1.77 -8.95
C SER A 49 -21.52 2.64 -9.97
N ARG A 50 -21.04 3.86 -10.21
CA ARG A 50 -21.73 4.84 -11.05
C ARG A 50 -21.54 4.62 -12.54
N PHE A 51 -20.35 4.20 -12.96
CA PHE A 51 -19.98 4.06 -14.38
C PHE A 51 -20.03 2.61 -14.90
N VAL A 52 -20.08 1.60 -14.02
CA VAL A 52 -20.16 0.19 -14.42
C VAL A 52 -21.47 -0.44 -13.94
N GLU A 53 -21.55 -0.75 -12.65
CA GLU A 53 -22.71 -1.34 -11.99
C GLU A 53 -22.52 -1.30 -10.47
N ASP A 54 -23.61 -1.21 -9.70
CA ASP A 54 -23.56 -1.22 -8.23
C ASP A 54 -22.81 -2.44 -7.67
N GLY A 55 -22.98 -3.63 -8.28
CA GLY A 55 -22.27 -4.86 -7.89
C GLY A 55 -20.75 -4.77 -8.10
N PHE A 56 -20.30 -4.06 -9.14
CA PHE A 56 -18.88 -3.83 -9.41
C PHE A 56 -18.27 -2.89 -8.37
N GLY A 57 -18.96 -1.81 -8.02
CA GLY A 57 -18.54 -0.90 -6.94
C GLY A 57 -18.41 -1.60 -5.58
N PHE A 58 -19.34 -2.51 -5.26
CA PHE A 58 -19.27 -3.34 -4.05
C PHE A 58 -18.05 -4.28 -4.06
N ALA A 59 -17.82 -4.98 -5.17
CA ALA A 59 -16.68 -5.88 -5.30
C ALA A 59 -15.33 -5.14 -5.20
N LEU A 60 -15.23 -3.94 -5.78
CA LEU A 60 -14.07 -3.07 -5.65
C LEU A 60 -13.79 -2.68 -4.19
N GLY A 61 -14.83 -2.29 -3.45
CA GLY A 61 -14.70 -1.93 -2.03
C GLY A 61 -14.15 -3.07 -1.19
N TRP A 62 -14.69 -4.28 -1.37
CA TRP A 62 -14.21 -5.48 -0.68
C TRP A 62 -12.79 -5.89 -1.07
N ASN A 63 -12.46 -5.84 -2.36
CA ASN A 63 -11.09 -6.13 -2.81
C ASN A 63 -10.08 -5.14 -2.22
N TYR A 64 -10.44 -3.87 -2.15
CA TYR A 64 -9.57 -2.85 -1.58
C TYR A 64 -9.36 -3.03 -0.07
N TRP A 65 -10.44 -3.27 0.67
CA TRP A 65 -10.35 -3.57 2.09
C TRP A 65 -9.49 -4.81 2.36
N TYR A 66 -9.70 -5.88 1.59
CA TYR A 66 -8.91 -7.11 1.70
C TYR A 66 -7.44 -6.86 1.37
N ASN A 67 -7.15 -6.10 0.31
CA ASN A 67 -5.78 -5.74 -0.05
C ASN A 67 -5.06 -5.00 1.09
N TRP A 68 -5.74 -4.05 1.74
CA TRP A 68 -5.19 -3.35 2.91
C TRP A 68 -4.97 -4.27 4.11
N ALA A 69 -5.93 -5.15 4.41
CA ALA A 69 -5.79 -6.11 5.51
C ALA A 69 -4.57 -7.03 5.32
N VAL A 70 -4.38 -7.53 4.09
CA VAL A 70 -3.22 -8.36 3.74
C VAL A 70 -1.91 -7.54 3.78
N THR A 71 -1.94 -6.30 3.32
CA THR A 71 -0.76 -5.42 3.33
C THR A 71 -0.27 -5.17 4.75
N ILE A 72 -1.18 -4.82 5.69
CA ILE A 72 -0.82 -4.62 7.10
C ILE A 72 -0.24 -5.90 7.71
N ALA A 73 -0.83 -7.06 7.41
CA ALA A 73 -0.30 -8.34 7.87
C ALA A 73 1.12 -8.60 7.33
N ALA A 74 1.37 -8.30 6.06
CA ALA A 74 2.69 -8.44 5.44
C ALA A 74 3.72 -7.47 6.05
N GLU A 75 3.33 -6.23 6.33
CA GLU A 75 4.18 -5.23 6.99
C GLU A 75 4.57 -5.64 8.41
N LEU A 76 3.63 -6.19 9.19
CA LEU A 76 3.92 -6.75 10.52
C LEU A 76 4.91 -7.91 10.43
N VAL A 77 4.75 -8.78 9.43
CA VAL A 77 5.67 -9.89 9.17
C VAL A 77 7.07 -9.38 8.80
N ALA A 78 7.16 -8.32 7.99
CA ALA A 78 8.44 -7.70 7.68
C ALA A 78 9.08 -7.07 8.94
N ALA A 79 8.29 -6.38 9.76
CA ALA A 79 8.76 -5.75 10.99
C ALA A 79 9.32 -6.79 11.99
N GLN A 80 8.64 -7.92 12.20
CA GLN A 80 9.18 -8.99 13.06
C GLN A 80 10.48 -9.57 12.51
N LEU A 81 10.64 -9.72 11.19
CA LEU A 81 11.86 -10.26 10.59
C LEU A 81 13.04 -9.31 10.82
N VAL A 82 12.81 -8.01 10.67
CA VAL A 82 13.82 -6.98 10.96
C VAL A 82 14.20 -6.98 12.44
N MET A 83 13.23 -7.06 13.35
CA MET A 83 13.53 -7.11 14.78
C MET A 83 14.21 -8.41 15.21
N SER A 84 13.92 -9.53 14.54
CA SER A 84 14.57 -10.82 14.80
C SER A 84 16.06 -10.80 14.44
N PHE A 85 16.49 -9.92 13.54
CA PHE A 85 17.90 -9.71 13.23
C PHE A 85 18.66 -9.08 14.42
N TRP A 86 18.03 -8.17 15.17
CA TRP A 86 18.64 -7.46 16.30
C TRP A 86 18.42 -8.17 17.64
N PHE A 87 17.24 -8.76 17.84
CA PHE A 87 16.81 -9.41 19.09
C PHE A 87 16.30 -10.83 18.80
N PRO A 88 17.20 -11.80 18.51
CA PRO A 88 16.81 -13.15 18.12
C PRO A 88 16.17 -13.96 19.26
N GLU A 89 16.37 -13.56 20.51
CA GLU A 89 15.86 -14.25 21.70
C GLU A 89 14.37 -13.97 21.97
N VAL A 90 13.82 -12.89 21.39
CA VAL A 90 12.43 -12.48 21.61
C VAL A 90 11.52 -13.06 20.52
N PRO A 91 10.44 -13.79 20.87
CA PRO A 91 9.51 -14.32 19.88
C PRO A 91 8.86 -13.22 19.02
N GLY A 92 8.83 -13.42 17.70
CA GLY A 92 8.32 -12.44 16.72
C GLY A 92 6.87 -11.98 16.95
N ILE A 93 6.06 -12.79 17.64
CA ILE A 93 4.68 -12.43 18.00
C ILE A 93 4.59 -11.18 18.87
N TYR A 94 5.57 -10.96 19.76
CA TYR A 94 5.59 -9.77 20.62
C TYR A 94 5.87 -8.51 19.81
N TRP A 95 6.80 -8.57 18.85
CA TRP A 95 7.08 -7.45 17.95
C TRP A 95 5.87 -7.11 17.09
N SER A 96 5.23 -8.12 16.49
CA SER A 96 4.00 -7.94 15.71
C SER A 96 2.88 -7.33 16.54
N ALA A 97 2.68 -7.78 17.78
CA ALA A 97 1.66 -7.24 18.68
C ALA A 97 1.94 -5.78 19.08
N ILE A 98 3.19 -5.44 19.37
CA ILE A 98 3.61 -4.06 19.71
C ILE A 98 3.39 -3.12 18.52
N PHE A 99 3.86 -3.48 17.33
CA PHE A 99 3.70 -2.64 16.13
C PHE A 99 2.23 -2.46 15.74
N LEU A 100 1.43 -3.53 15.84
CA LEU A 100 -0.01 -3.44 15.62
C LEU A 100 -0.69 -2.52 16.64
N GLY A 101 -0.31 -2.62 17.91
CA GLY A 101 -0.81 -1.74 18.98
C GLY A 101 -0.47 -0.26 18.73
N ILE A 102 0.75 0.03 18.27
CA ILE A 102 1.18 1.39 17.90
C ILE A 102 0.37 1.89 16.70
N MET A 103 0.25 1.10 15.63
CA MET A 103 -0.54 1.49 14.45
C MET A 103 -1.99 1.77 14.81
N PHE A 104 -2.62 0.88 15.58
CA PHE A 104 -3.99 1.06 16.03
C PHE A 104 -4.14 2.31 16.92
N GLY A 105 -3.21 2.51 17.86
CA GLY A 105 -3.20 3.69 18.73
C GLY A 105 -3.07 5.00 17.97
N LEU A 106 -2.16 5.07 16.98
CA LEU A 106 -2.02 6.24 16.12
C LEU A 106 -3.27 6.49 15.27
N ASN A 107 -3.88 5.42 14.74
CA ASN A 107 -5.10 5.51 13.94
C ASN A 107 -6.30 6.05 14.74
N VAL A 108 -6.43 5.64 16.01
CA VAL A 108 -7.51 6.07 16.90
C VAL A 108 -7.32 7.51 17.40
N ILE A 109 -6.08 7.93 17.69
CA ILE A 109 -5.82 9.20 18.37
C ILE A 109 -5.82 10.40 17.40
N SER A 110 -5.34 10.25 16.17
CA SER A 110 -5.30 11.38 15.24
C SER A 110 -5.09 10.94 13.79
N ALA A 111 -6.15 10.95 12.98
CA ALA A 111 -6.04 10.88 11.52
C ALA A 111 -5.13 11.99 10.95
N ARG A 112 -5.04 13.13 11.67
CA ARG A 112 -4.17 14.26 11.33
C ARG A 112 -2.70 13.99 11.68
N GLY A 113 -2.44 13.33 12.81
CA GLY A 113 -1.10 12.93 13.25
C GLY A 113 -0.52 11.77 12.43
N PHE A 114 -1.39 10.88 11.92
CA PHE A 114 -0.99 9.87 10.94
C PHE A 114 -0.49 10.55 9.65
N GLY A 115 -1.24 11.52 9.12
CA GLY A 115 -0.83 12.27 7.93
C GLY A 115 0.48 13.05 8.10
N GLU A 116 0.71 13.66 9.27
CA GLU A 116 2.00 14.30 9.57
C GLU A 116 3.15 13.30 9.70
N SER A 117 2.92 12.15 10.36
CA SER A 117 3.93 11.09 10.47
C SER A 117 4.32 10.51 9.11
N GLU A 118 3.35 10.36 8.20
CA GLU A 118 3.57 9.89 6.83
C GLU A 118 4.49 10.83 6.04
N PHE A 119 4.36 12.15 6.24
CA PHE A 119 5.25 13.14 5.64
C PHE A 119 6.70 12.96 6.13
N TRP A 120 6.91 12.80 7.44
CA TRP A 120 8.24 12.58 8.00
C TRP A 120 8.85 11.25 7.54
N PHE A 121 8.07 10.17 7.47
CA PHE A 121 8.55 8.89 6.96
C PHE A 121 8.85 8.92 5.46
N ALA A 122 8.08 9.66 4.66
CA ALA A 122 8.36 9.87 3.24
C ALA A 122 9.68 10.63 3.04
N LEU A 123 9.97 11.63 3.88
CA LEU A 123 11.25 12.35 3.85
C LEU A 123 12.43 11.43 4.12
N ILE A 124 12.33 10.56 5.13
CA ILE A 124 13.36 9.55 5.42
C ILE A 124 13.58 8.64 4.19
N LYS A 125 12.51 8.15 3.56
CA LYS A 125 12.62 7.31 2.35
C LYS A 125 13.39 8.01 1.23
N VAL A 126 13.09 9.28 0.95
CA VAL A 126 13.77 10.04 -0.11
C VAL A 126 15.25 10.21 0.21
N VAL A 127 15.57 10.59 1.45
CA VAL A 127 16.96 10.77 1.89
C VAL A 127 17.75 9.46 1.76
N THR A 128 17.17 8.32 2.16
CA THR A 128 17.81 6.99 2.02
C THR A 128 18.02 6.56 0.57
N VAL A 129 17.24 7.07 -0.39
CA VAL A 129 17.46 6.78 -1.82
C VAL A 129 18.58 7.65 -2.40
N VAL A 130 18.74 8.87 -1.88
CA VAL A 130 19.70 9.85 -2.39
C VAL A 130 21.12 9.65 -1.82
N ILE A 131 21.22 9.26 -0.55
CA ILE A 131 22.49 9.00 0.18
C ILE A 131 22.82 7.52 0.13
#